data_AF-A0A7S0SCG2-F1
#
_entry.id   AF-A0A7S0SCG2-F1
#
_cell.length_a   1.000
_cell.length_b   1.000
_cell.length_c   1.000
_cell.angle_alpha   90.00
_cell.angle_beta   90.00
_cell.angle_gamma   90.00
#
_symmetry.space_group_name_H-M   'P 1'
#
loop_
_entity.id
_entity.type
_entity.pdbx_description
1 polymer ?
#
loop_
_entity_poly.entity_id
_entity_poly.type
_entity_poly.pdbx_seq_one_letter_code
_entity_poly.pdbx_strand_id
1 'polypeptide(L)'
;MAAATAAPGAAASTPAQRVSVLERTAGVLRDTAMEKWEGGRRLDALSVSIVSLTALREAYKLARVAALAATKAESEATVEAAAEAAAELKAQSAVAAVAVAAAETTVADNTNAEALACAPTTSRNHSTALTAPVGPAPHPSIPLLPLPHKPSIPSSCTPPSPHPQKLRRDTERAVKTMARIKSAFAAALQRAERAAAAVKGTGTDGAATLPDGMALAYEAALQLGRSGAVEELMGNLGASLEAYGRAQTLLMFLLSEGPSFVAAAGAGVVGAGMAGGART
;
A
#
# COMPACT_ATOMS: atom_id res chain seq x y z
N MET A 1 19.49 -18.08 20.93
CA MET A 1 19.07 -16.83 20.26
C MET A 1 19.97 -16.64 19.05
N ALA A 2 19.50 -17.02 17.85
CA ALA A 2 20.24 -16.79 16.61
C ALA A 2 19.70 -15.50 15.98
N ALA A 3 20.53 -14.46 15.99
CA ALA A 3 20.25 -13.23 15.26
C ALA A 3 20.26 -13.55 13.77
N ALA A 4 19.09 -13.47 13.13
CA ALA A 4 18.97 -13.55 11.69
C ALA A 4 19.73 -12.35 11.10
N THR A 5 20.88 -12.62 10.50
CA THR A 5 21.65 -11.67 9.71
C THR A 5 20.79 -11.22 8.53
N ALA A 6 20.23 -10.01 8.66
CA ALA A 6 19.46 -9.37 7.61
C ALA A 6 20.36 -9.21 6.37
N ALA A 7 19.95 -9.81 5.25
CA ALA A 7 20.59 -9.65 3.96
C ALA A 7 20.65 -8.14 3.57
N PRO A 8 21.70 -7.70 2.86
CA PRO A 8 21.98 -6.28 2.60
C PRO A 8 21.00 -5.55 1.64
N GLY A 9 19.80 -6.08 1.44
CA GLY A 9 18.69 -5.43 0.72
C GLY A 9 17.42 -5.23 1.55
N ALA A 10 17.37 -5.69 2.81
CA ALA A 10 16.18 -5.61 3.66
C ALA A 10 15.96 -4.21 4.30
N ALA A 11 16.88 -3.27 4.09
CA ALA A 11 16.82 -1.95 4.69
C ALA A 11 15.97 -1.00 3.81
N ALA A 12 14.76 -0.68 4.28
CA ALA A 12 13.91 0.45 3.86
C ALA A 12 12.77 0.23 2.85
N SER A 13 12.25 -0.99 2.62
CA SER A 13 10.93 -1.14 1.98
C SER A 13 9.81 -1.12 3.02
N THR A 14 8.89 -0.16 2.93
CA THR A 14 7.70 -0.09 3.78
C THR A 14 6.83 -1.35 3.63
N PRO A 15 6.06 -1.77 4.66
CA PRO A 15 5.18 -2.94 4.55
C PRO A 15 4.19 -2.81 3.38
N ALA A 16 3.73 -1.59 3.07
CA ALA A 16 2.87 -1.32 1.92
C ALA A 16 3.57 -1.59 0.58
N GLN A 17 4.84 -1.20 0.43
CA GLN A 17 5.63 -1.49 -0.77
C GLN A 17 5.84 -3.00 -0.93
N ARG A 18 6.16 -3.72 0.16
CA ARG A 18 6.32 -5.17 0.13
C ARG A 18 5.03 -5.88 -0.30
N VAL A 19 3.88 -5.49 0.25
CA VAL A 19 2.56 -6.01 -0.16
C VAL A 19 2.33 -5.77 -1.66
N SER A 20 2.65 -4.58 -2.17
CA SER A 20 2.52 -4.27 -3.60
C SER A 20 3.42 -5.13 -4.49
N VAL A 21 4.67 -5.37 -4.08
CA VAL A 21 5.60 -6.23 -4.83
C VAL A 21 5.09 -7.67 -4.84
N LEU A 22 4.71 -8.22 -3.70
CA LEU A 22 4.19 -9.59 -3.59
C LEU A 22 2.91 -9.79 -4.40
N GLU A 23 1.99 -8.83 -4.37
CA GLU A 23 0.72 -8.92 -5.12
C GLU A 23 0.95 -8.86 -6.64
N ARG A 24 1.79 -7.93 -7.12
CA ARG A 24 2.13 -7.84 -8.55
C ARG A 24 2.84 -9.10 -9.03
N THR A 25 3.80 -9.59 -8.25
CA THR A 25 4.53 -10.82 -8.54
C THR A 25 3.59 -12.01 -8.60
N ALA A 26 2.67 -12.14 -7.64
CA ALA A 26 1.68 -13.20 -7.66
C ALA A 26 0.75 -13.13 -8.89
N GLY A 27 0.48 -11.93 -9.41
CA GLY A 27 -0.14 -11.73 -10.72
C GLY A 27 0.67 -12.40 -11.83
N VAL A 28 1.90 -11.94 -12.03
CA VAL A 28 2.80 -12.45 -13.09
C VAL A 28 3.02 -13.96 -12.98
N LEU A 29 3.24 -14.49 -11.78
CA LEU A 29 3.43 -15.93 -11.55
C LEU A 29 2.18 -16.76 -11.88
N ARG A 30 0.96 -16.22 -11.69
CA ARG A 30 -0.27 -16.92 -12.11
C ARG A 30 -0.37 -17.01 -13.62
N ASP A 31 0.00 -15.93 -14.31
CA ASP A 31 0.02 -15.92 -15.78
C ASP A 31 1.08 -16.89 -16.30
N THR A 32 2.29 -16.88 -15.72
CA THR A 32 3.35 -17.85 -16.04
C THR A 32 2.92 -19.29 -15.76
N ALA A 33 2.25 -19.55 -14.64
CA ALA A 33 1.72 -20.88 -14.34
C ALA A 33 0.68 -21.33 -15.38
N MET A 34 -0.14 -20.40 -15.89
CA MET A 34 -1.12 -20.65 -16.95
C MET A 34 -0.43 -20.96 -18.28
N GLU A 35 0.60 -20.20 -18.67
CA GLU A 35 1.41 -20.45 -19.86
C GLU A 35 2.10 -21.83 -19.79
N LYS A 36 2.69 -22.20 -18.63
CA LYS A 36 3.28 -23.53 -18.40
C LYS A 36 2.23 -24.64 -18.49
N TRP A 37 1.02 -24.37 -17.99
CA TRP A 37 -0.10 -25.31 -18.03
C TRP A 37 -0.59 -25.56 -19.46
N GLU A 38 -0.76 -24.50 -20.25
CA GLU A 38 -1.15 -24.58 -21.66
C GLU A 38 -0.07 -25.27 -22.51
N GLY A 39 1.20 -25.05 -22.18
CA GLY A 39 2.34 -25.74 -22.78
C GLY A 39 2.55 -27.20 -22.34
N GLY A 40 1.59 -27.79 -21.60
CA GLY A 40 1.64 -29.20 -21.18
C GLY A 40 2.58 -29.51 -20.00
N ARG A 41 3.33 -28.53 -19.50
CA ARG A 41 4.26 -28.70 -18.36
C ARG A 41 3.52 -28.56 -17.04
N ARG A 42 2.76 -29.60 -16.68
CA ARG A 42 1.90 -29.63 -15.48
C ARG A 42 2.68 -29.46 -14.17
N LEU A 43 3.87 -30.06 -14.05
CA LEU A 43 4.73 -29.95 -12.87
C LEU A 43 5.31 -28.54 -12.70
N ASP A 44 5.78 -27.91 -13.77
CA ASP A 44 6.20 -26.51 -13.78
C ASP A 44 5.04 -25.61 -13.32
N ALA A 45 3.86 -25.78 -13.92
CA ALA A 45 2.68 -24.99 -13.58
C ALA A 45 2.31 -25.13 -12.09
N LEU A 46 2.39 -26.34 -11.53
CA LEU A 46 2.14 -26.59 -10.11
C LEU A 46 3.18 -25.89 -9.23
N SER A 47 4.47 -26.04 -9.54
CA SER A 47 5.56 -25.43 -8.75
C SER A 47 5.46 -23.89 -8.72
N VAL A 48 5.20 -23.25 -9.86
CA VAL A 48 5.02 -21.80 -9.97
C VAL A 48 3.73 -21.35 -9.24
N SER A 49 2.66 -22.15 -9.31
CA SER A 49 1.43 -21.89 -8.56
C SER A 49 1.65 -21.89 -7.04
N ILE A 50 2.52 -22.78 -6.54
CA ILE A 50 2.91 -22.83 -5.12
C ILE A 50 3.66 -21.55 -4.72
N VAL A 51 4.58 -21.06 -5.56
CA VAL A 51 5.29 -19.79 -5.31
C VAL A 51 4.33 -18.60 -5.29
N SER A 52 3.36 -18.56 -6.21
CA SER A 52 2.32 -17.52 -6.19
C SER A 52 1.49 -17.55 -4.91
N LEU A 53 1.14 -18.74 -4.42
CA LEU A 53 0.41 -18.92 -3.16
C LEU A 53 1.21 -18.46 -1.95
N THR A 54 2.49 -18.78 -1.87
CA THR A 54 3.36 -18.33 -0.77
C THR A 54 3.52 -16.81 -0.79
N ALA A 55 3.63 -16.20 -1.97
CA ALA A 55 3.64 -14.74 -2.12
C ALA A 55 2.34 -14.09 -1.64
N LEU A 56 1.17 -14.61 -2.03
CA LEU A 56 -0.11 -14.10 -1.57
C LEU A 56 -0.35 -14.32 -0.07
N ARG A 57 0.13 -15.45 0.48
CA ARG A 57 0.06 -15.72 1.91
C ARG A 57 0.86 -14.69 2.71
N GLU A 58 2.08 -14.38 2.26
CA GLU A 58 2.92 -13.39 2.93
C GLU A 58 2.35 -11.97 2.77
N ALA A 59 1.85 -11.63 1.59
CA ALA A 59 1.14 -10.37 1.35
C ALA A 59 -0.08 -10.23 2.28
N TYR A 60 -0.85 -11.30 2.47
CA TYR A 60 -2.01 -11.30 3.37
C TYR A 60 -1.63 -11.09 4.83
N LYS A 61 -0.54 -11.72 5.31
CA LYS A 61 -0.05 -11.50 6.68
C LYS A 61 0.31 -10.03 6.91
N LEU A 62 1.08 -9.44 5.99
CA LEU A 62 1.48 -8.04 6.07
C LEU A 62 0.27 -7.10 5.97
N ALA A 63 -0.65 -7.36 5.03
CA ALA A 63 -1.86 -6.57 4.87
C ALA A 63 -2.78 -6.65 6.10
N ARG A 64 -2.88 -7.83 6.74
CA ARG A 64 -3.64 -8.00 7.98
C ARG A 64 -3.04 -7.20 9.13
N VAL A 65 -1.72 -7.24 9.31
CA VAL A 65 -1.04 -6.45 10.35
C VAL A 65 -1.25 -4.95 10.10
N ALA A 66 -1.11 -4.51 8.86
CA ALA A 66 -1.36 -3.11 8.48
C ALA A 66 -2.81 -2.69 8.73
N ALA A 67 -3.80 -3.53 8.39
CA ALA A 67 -5.21 -3.25 8.63
C ALA A 67 -5.52 -3.15 10.13
N LEU A 68 -5.00 -4.07 10.95
CA LEU A 68 -5.20 -4.05 12.41
C LEU A 68 -4.56 -2.81 13.06
N ALA A 69 -3.35 -2.45 12.62
CA ALA A 69 -2.68 -1.25 13.10
C ALA A 69 -3.46 0.02 12.71
N ALA A 70 -3.98 0.07 11.47
CA ALA A 70 -4.78 1.19 10.99
C ALA A 70 -6.08 1.34 11.77
N THR A 71 -6.82 0.23 12.03
CA THR A 71 -8.05 0.27 12.84
C THR A 71 -7.78 0.70 14.28
N LYS A 72 -6.64 0.27 14.85
CA LYS A 72 -6.24 0.68 16.20
C LYS A 72 -5.94 2.18 16.25
N ALA A 73 -5.17 2.70 15.29
CA ALA A 73 -4.85 4.12 15.18
C ALA A 73 -6.10 4.99 14.96
N GLU A 74 -7.07 4.51 14.18
CA GLU A 74 -8.36 5.21 14.01
C GLU A 74 -9.13 5.26 15.34
N SER A 75 -9.20 4.15 16.09
CA SER A 75 -9.87 4.14 17.39
C SER A 75 -9.20 5.05 18.43
N GLU A 76 -7.87 5.07 18.49
CA GLU A 76 -7.10 5.93 19.38
C GLU A 76 -7.31 7.42 19.03
N ALA A 77 -7.26 7.77 17.75
CA ALA A 77 -7.53 9.13 17.28
C ALA A 77 -8.98 9.58 17.52
N THR A 78 -9.97 8.68 17.45
CA THR A 78 -11.35 9.03 17.81
C THR A 78 -11.54 9.29 19.30
N VAL A 79 -10.81 8.57 20.16
CA VAL A 79 -10.84 8.79 21.61
C VAL A 79 -10.13 10.08 21.99
N GLU A 80 -8.98 10.39 21.38
CA GLU A 80 -8.26 11.65 21.56
C GLU A 80 -9.07 12.85 21.06
N ALA A 81 -9.66 12.77 19.86
CA ALA A 81 -10.53 13.81 19.33
C ALA A 81 -11.81 14.02 20.18
N ALA A 82 -12.38 12.95 20.75
CA ALA A 82 -13.51 13.05 21.66
C ALA A 82 -13.11 13.67 23.01
N ALA A 83 -11.89 13.40 23.50
CA ALA A 83 -11.37 14.01 24.71
C ALA A 83 -11.05 15.51 24.51
N GLU A 84 -10.49 15.88 23.36
CA GLU A 84 -10.23 17.28 22.98
C GLU A 84 -11.56 18.05 22.79
N ALA A 85 -12.54 17.47 22.09
CA ALA A 85 -13.87 18.08 21.95
C ALA A 85 -14.61 18.22 23.30
N ALA A 86 -14.46 17.26 24.21
CA ALA A 86 -15.02 17.36 25.55
C ALA A 86 -14.31 18.44 26.40
N ALA A 87 -13.01 18.64 26.22
CA ALA A 87 -12.25 19.70 26.86
C ALA A 87 -12.63 21.09 26.31
N GLU A 88 -12.83 21.23 25.00
CA GLU A 88 -13.33 22.45 24.37
C GLU A 88 -14.75 22.79 24.81
N LEU A 89 -15.65 21.80 24.88
CA LEU A 89 -17.03 21.99 25.38
C LEU A 89 -17.03 22.41 26.86
N LYS A 90 -16.11 21.87 27.66
CA LYS A 90 -15.93 22.26 29.07
C LYS A 90 -15.34 23.67 29.20
N ALA A 91 -14.48 24.10 28.28
CA ALA A 91 -13.97 25.46 28.23
C ALA A 91 -15.05 26.47 27.78
N GLN A 92 -15.87 26.12 26.79
CA GLN A 92 -16.98 26.94 26.31
C GLN A 92 -18.09 27.09 27.34
N SER A 93 -18.43 26.01 28.07
CA SER A 93 -19.40 26.10 29.17
C SER A 93 -18.89 26.89 30.39
N ALA A 94 -17.58 26.88 30.66
CA ALA A 94 -16.97 27.73 31.68
C ALA A 94 -17.00 29.23 31.30
N VAL A 95 -16.76 29.56 30.02
CA VAL A 95 -16.89 30.94 29.51
C VAL A 95 -18.34 31.41 29.51
N ALA A 96 -19.30 30.53 29.17
CA ALA A 96 -20.73 30.82 29.24
C ALA A 96 -21.21 31.04 30.69
N ALA A 97 -20.69 30.28 31.66
CA ALA A 97 -21.02 30.48 33.08
C ALA A 97 -20.51 31.83 33.63
N VAL A 98 -19.34 32.28 33.18
CA VAL A 98 -18.81 33.62 33.51
C VAL A 98 -19.63 34.74 32.86
N ALA A 99 -20.13 34.53 31.63
CA ALA A 99 -21.01 35.49 30.95
C ALA A 99 -22.41 35.58 31.58
N VAL A 100 -22.96 34.47 32.10
CA VAL A 100 -24.24 34.46 32.83
C VAL A 100 -24.10 35.14 34.20
N ALA A 101 -22.98 34.95 34.90
CA ALA A 101 -22.70 35.66 36.17
C ALA A 101 -22.51 37.18 35.97
N ALA A 102 -22.05 37.62 34.79
CA ALA A 102 -21.96 39.04 34.45
C ALA A 102 -23.31 39.67 34.07
N ALA A 103 -24.31 38.87 33.71
CA ALA A 103 -25.65 39.35 33.34
C ALA A 103 -26.62 39.50 34.53
N GLU A 104 -26.34 38.86 35.67
CA GLU A 104 -27.14 39.01 36.91
C GLU A 104 -26.90 40.33 37.66
N THR A 105 -26.06 41.25 37.14
CA THR A 105 -25.81 42.56 37.77
C THR A 105 -26.41 43.77 37.06
N THR A 106 -27.23 43.59 36.02
CA THR A 106 -27.92 44.72 35.36
C THR A 106 -29.41 44.43 35.17
N VAL A 107 -30.20 44.75 36.20
CA VAL A 107 -31.65 44.95 36.11
C VAL A 107 -31.93 46.46 36.11
N ALA A 108 -32.91 46.85 35.28
CA ALA A 108 -33.50 48.19 35.02
C ALA A 108 -32.79 48.99 33.89
N ASP A 109 -33.45 49.58 32.89
CA ASP A 109 -34.85 50.03 32.70
C ASP A 109 -35.14 50.36 31.20
N ASN A 110 -36.43 50.54 30.86
CA ASN A 110 -37.05 51.33 29.76
C ASN A 110 -37.08 50.74 28.30
N THR A 111 -38.25 50.35 27.78
CA THR A 111 -39.34 51.02 26.99
C THR A 111 -39.09 51.33 25.49
N ASN A 112 -39.95 50.71 24.65
CA ASN A 112 -40.51 51.09 23.34
C ASN A 112 -39.63 51.62 22.19
N ALA A 113 -39.71 50.98 21.00
CA ALA A 113 -40.46 51.47 19.82
C ALA A 113 -40.13 50.70 18.51
N GLU A 114 -41.19 50.43 17.72
CA GLU A 114 -41.33 50.36 16.23
C GLU A 114 -40.30 49.57 15.38
N ALA A 115 -40.65 48.47 14.69
CA ALA A 115 -41.51 48.28 13.50
C ALA A 115 -40.79 48.42 12.12
N LEU A 116 -41.14 47.51 11.19
CA LEU A 116 -40.80 47.40 9.75
C LEU A 116 -39.37 46.93 9.38
N ALA A 117 -39.10 46.10 8.36
CA ALA A 117 -39.90 45.40 7.35
C ALA A 117 -39.01 44.39 6.56
N CYS A 118 -39.68 43.42 5.94
CA CYS A 118 -39.43 42.71 4.66
C CYS A 118 -38.01 42.35 4.15
N ALA A 119 -37.86 41.06 3.85
CA ALA A 119 -36.90 40.47 2.90
C ALA A 119 -37.14 40.95 1.44
N PRO A 120 -36.26 40.64 0.46
CA PRO A 120 -36.41 39.37 -0.29
C PRO A 120 -35.10 38.78 -0.88
N THR A 121 -35.31 37.80 -1.76
CA THR A 121 -34.49 36.67 -2.20
C THR A 121 -33.76 36.83 -3.57
N THR A 122 -32.80 35.92 -3.84
CA THR A 122 -32.57 35.19 -5.13
C THR A 122 -31.65 35.74 -6.26
N SER A 123 -30.73 34.85 -6.70
CA SER A 123 -30.21 34.53 -8.06
C SER A 123 -29.20 35.37 -8.88
N ARG A 124 -28.17 34.63 -9.37
CA ARG A 124 -27.83 34.28 -10.79
C ARG A 124 -26.90 35.18 -11.63
N ASN A 125 -25.79 34.55 -12.02
CA ASN A 125 -24.93 34.55 -13.24
C ASN A 125 -24.79 35.81 -14.12
N HIS A 126 -23.54 36.11 -14.57
CA HIS A 126 -23.07 35.94 -15.97
C HIS A 126 -21.62 36.45 -16.17
N SER A 127 -20.91 35.80 -17.12
CA SER A 127 -19.64 36.19 -17.78
C SER A 127 -19.68 37.61 -18.40
N THR A 128 -18.63 38.28 -18.93
CA THR A 128 -17.44 37.88 -19.71
C THR A 128 -16.56 39.13 -19.97
N ALA A 129 -15.23 38.94 -20.03
CA ALA A 129 -14.24 39.47 -20.99
C ALA A 129 -13.85 40.97 -21.19
N LEU A 130 -12.54 41.09 -21.56
CA LEU A 130 -11.78 42.14 -22.28
C LEU A 130 -11.46 43.42 -21.49
N THR A 131 -10.25 43.99 -21.49
CA THR A 131 -9.36 44.29 -22.64
C THR A 131 -7.96 44.69 -22.12
N ALA A 132 -6.89 44.38 -22.87
CA ALA A 132 -5.56 45.00 -22.74
C ALA A 132 -5.55 46.42 -23.36
N PRO A 133 -4.54 47.28 -23.09
CA PRO A 133 -3.42 47.35 -24.03
C PRO A 133 -2.02 47.69 -23.47
N VAL A 134 -1.02 47.02 -24.07
CA VAL A 134 0.30 47.47 -24.60
C VAL A 134 0.95 48.78 -24.12
N GLY A 135 2.22 48.69 -23.70
CA GLY A 135 3.21 49.78 -23.73
C GLY A 135 4.56 49.41 -23.06
N PRO A 136 5.76 49.61 -23.68
CA PRO A 136 7.01 48.91 -23.30
C PRO A 136 8.11 49.74 -22.60
N ALA A 137 9.00 49.01 -21.89
CA ALA A 137 10.41 49.29 -21.52
C ALA A 137 10.70 50.45 -20.51
N PRO A 138 11.91 50.58 -19.90
CA PRO A 138 13.12 49.72 -19.87
C PRO A 138 13.66 49.41 -18.44
N HIS A 139 14.71 48.58 -18.35
CA HIS A 139 15.49 48.30 -17.13
C HIS A 139 16.10 49.56 -16.49
N PRO A 140 16.31 49.56 -15.15
CA PRO A 140 17.70 49.53 -14.69
C PRO A 140 17.96 48.79 -13.36
N SER A 141 19.16 48.21 -13.30
CA SER A 141 20.11 48.19 -12.17
C SER A 141 19.67 47.74 -10.78
N ILE A 142 20.26 46.61 -10.41
CA ILE A 142 20.37 45.96 -9.09
C ILE A 142 21.02 46.90 -8.06
N PRO A 143 20.45 47.06 -6.86
CA PRO A 143 21.21 47.32 -5.64
C PRO A 143 21.28 46.06 -4.76
N LEU A 144 22.50 45.71 -4.33
CA LEU A 144 22.80 44.65 -3.38
C LEU A 144 22.02 44.84 -2.07
N LEU A 145 21.15 43.87 -1.75
CA LEU A 145 20.52 43.74 -0.44
C LEU A 145 21.39 42.85 0.49
N PRO A 146 21.48 43.16 1.80
CA PRO A 146 22.30 42.39 2.75
C PRO A 146 21.78 40.97 2.96
N LEU A 147 22.72 40.06 3.24
CA LEU A 147 22.52 38.65 3.57
C LEU A 147 21.35 38.42 4.55
N PRO A 148 20.48 37.41 4.32
CA PRO A 148 19.42 37.10 5.26
C PRO A 148 20.00 36.52 6.55
N HIS A 149 19.67 37.15 7.68
CA HIS A 149 19.87 36.58 8.99
C HIS A 149 19.16 35.23 9.07
N LYS A 150 19.91 34.19 9.46
CA LYS A 150 19.43 32.84 9.70
C LYS A 150 18.34 32.90 10.78
N PRO A 151 17.06 32.60 10.47
CA PRO A 151 16.05 32.52 11.51
C PRO A 151 16.39 31.34 12.42
N SER A 152 16.56 31.63 13.70
CA SER A 152 16.59 30.66 14.78
C SER A 152 15.29 29.85 14.74
N ILE A 153 15.40 28.58 14.35
CA ILE A 153 14.28 27.62 14.33
C ILE A 153 13.87 27.36 15.79
N PRO A 154 12.64 27.69 16.23
CA PRO A 154 12.15 27.20 17.50
C PRO A 154 11.94 25.68 17.38
N SER A 155 12.65 24.93 18.22
CA SER A 155 12.58 23.47 18.36
C SER A 155 11.26 23.02 19.00
N SER A 156 10.13 23.22 18.31
CA SER A 156 8.85 22.63 18.70
C SER A 156 7.98 22.36 17.47
N CYS A 157 8.53 21.61 16.50
CA CYS A 157 7.68 20.96 15.50
C CYS A 157 7.28 19.59 16.06
N THR A 158 6.28 19.58 16.93
CA THR A 158 5.44 18.39 17.05
C THR A 158 4.84 18.12 15.66
N PRO A 159 4.89 16.87 15.15
CA PRO A 159 4.26 16.55 13.88
C PRO A 159 2.77 16.91 13.99
N PRO A 160 2.16 17.52 12.96
CA PRO A 160 0.73 17.80 12.98
C PRO A 160 -0.01 16.49 13.24
N SER A 161 -0.90 16.47 14.23
CA SER A 161 -1.70 15.31 14.56
C SER A 161 -2.39 14.80 13.28
N PRO A 162 -2.37 13.48 13.02
CA PRO A 162 -2.91 12.95 11.78
C PRO A 162 -4.40 13.30 11.68
N HIS A 163 -4.76 14.09 10.66
CA HIS A 163 -6.15 14.50 10.45
C HIS A 163 -7.05 13.25 10.42
N PRO A 164 -8.12 13.15 11.23
CA PRO A 164 -8.89 11.92 11.43
C PRO A 164 -9.47 11.37 10.12
N GLN A 165 -9.82 12.26 9.19
CA GLN A 165 -10.27 11.89 7.84
C GLN A 165 -9.20 11.16 7.00
N LYS A 166 -7.91 11.46 7.18
CA LYS A 166 -6.83 10.74 6.49
C LYS A 166 -6.66 9.34 7.05
N LEU A 167 -6.65 9.19 8.38
CA LEU A 167 -6.58 7.89 9.05
C LEU A 167 -7.70 6.96 8.58
N ARG A 168 -8.95 7.45 8.55
CA ARG A 168 -10.10 6.69 8.05
C ARG A 168 -9.97 6.26 6.60
N ARG A 169 -9.41 7.10 5.73
CA ARG A 169 -9.14 6.71 4.33
C ARG A 169 -8.05 5.64 4.25
N ASP A 170 -7.05 5.72 5.11
CA ASP A 170 -5.94 4.76 5.14
C ASP A 170 -6.39 3.41 5.74
N THR A 171 -7.28 3.42 6.74
CA THR A 171 -7.93 2.20 7.25
C THR A 171 -8.77 1.54 6.18
N GLU A 172 -9.61 2.30 5.47
CA GLU A 172 -10.44 1.80 4.37
C GLU A 172 -9.57 1.18 3.25
N ARG A 173 -8.49 1.87 2.86
CA ARG A 173 -7.53 1.34 1.87
C ARG A 173 -6.89 0.04 2.35
N ALA A 174 -6.44 -0.03 3.60
CA ALA A 174 -5.79 -1.22 4.14
C ALA A 174 -6.75 -2.43 4.19
N VAL A 175 -7.99 -2.21 4.64
CA VAL A 175 -9.03 -3.25 4.68
C VAL A 175 -9.38 -3.72 3.27
N LYS A 176 -9.53 -2.80 2.31
CA LYS A 176 -9.82 -3.13 0.90
C LYS A 176 -8.68 -3.94 0.27
N THR A 177 -7.43 -3.55 0.52
CA THR A 177 -6.25 -4.30 0.05
C THR A 177 -6.22 -5.71 0.66
N MET A 178 -6.46 -5.85 1.96
CA MET A 178 -6.52 -7.16 2.62
C MET A 178 -7.62 -8.05 2.01
N ALA A 179 -8.82 -7.50 1.78
CA ALA A 179 -9.93 -8.23 1.16
C ALA A 179 -9.59 -8.69 -0.27
N ARG A 180 -8.96 -7.82 -1.08
CA ARG A 180 -8.51 -8.13 -2.44
C ARG A 180 -7.44 -9.24 -2.46
N ILE A 181 -6.48 -9.20 -1.54
CA ILE A 181 -5.45 -10.24 -1.44
C ILE A 181 -6.07 -11.57 -1.00
N LYS A 182 -7.03 -11.54 -0.06
CA LYS A 182 -7.74 -12.75 0.38
C LYS A 182 -8.50 -13.41 -0.77
N SER A 183 -9.21 -12.64 -1.60
CA SER A 183 -9.92 -13.19 -2.76
C SER A 183 -8.94 -13.72 -3.82
N ALA A 184 -7.83 -13.02 -4.08
CA ALA A 184 -6.77 -13.49 -4.97
C ALA A 184 -6.14 -14.80 -4.47
N PHE A 185 -5.88 -14.93 -3.16
CA PHE A 185 -5.36 -16.14 -2.53
C PHE A 185 -6.32 -17.32 -2.73
N ALA A 186 -7.61 -17.15 -2.45
CA ALA A 186 -8.61 -18.20 -2.65
C ALA A 186 -8.67 -18.66 -4.12
N ALA A 187 -8.66 -17.71 -5.06
CA ALA A 187 -8.67 -18.01 -6.49
C ALA A 187 -7.38 -18.70 -6.99
N ALA A 188 -6.23 -18.37 -6.40
CA ALA A 188 -4.95 -19.03 -6.67
C ALA A 188 -4.93 -20.45 -6.08
N LEU A 189 -5.49 -20.64 -4.88
CA LEU A 189 -5.55 -21.93 -4.20
C LEU A 189 -6.38 -22.93 -5.01
N GLN A 190 -7.56 -22.51 -5.46
CA GLN A 190 -8.40 -23.32 -6.32
C GLN A 190 -7.71 -23.74 -7.63
N ARG A 191 -6.88 -22.86 -8.23
CA ARG A 191 -6.08 -23.21 -9.42
C ARG A 191 -4.97 -24.20 -9.09
N ALA A 192 -4.26 -24.00 -7.98
CA ALA A 192 -3.20 -24.89 -7.55
C ALA A 192 -3.73 -26.28 -7.19
N GLU A 193 -4.90 -26.37 -6.54
CA GLU A 193 -5.56 -27.65 -6.23
C GLU A 193 -5.95 -28.41 -7.50
N ARG A 194 -6.51 -27.73 -8.51
CA ARG A 194 -6.78 -28.33 -9.83
C ARG A 194 -5.49 -28.80 -10.50
N ALA A 195 -4.43 -28.01 -10.40
CA ALA A 195 -3.13 -28.38 -10.95
C ALA A 195 -2.55 -29.61 -10.25
N ALA A 196 -2.62 -29.67 -8.92
CA ALA A 196 -2.18 -30.80 -8.13
C ALA A 196 -3.00 -32.07 -8.43
N ALA A 197 -4.32 -31.93 -8.57
CA ALA A 197 -5.20 -33.04 -8.92
C ALA A 197 -4.89 -33.61 -10.32
N ALA A 198 -4.59 -32.75 -11.30
CA ALA A 198 -4.24 -33.19 -12.65
C ALA A 198 -2.86 -33.87 -12.73
N VAL A 199 -1.94 -33.53 -11.84
CA VAL A 199 -0.63 -34.19 -11.72
C VAL A 199 -0.75 -35.53 -10.99
N LYS A 200 -1.78 -35.69 -10.14
CA LYS A 200 -2.09 -36.91 -9.39
C LYS A 200 -2.69 -37.98 -10.31
N GLY A 201 -1.87 -38.52 -11.21
CA GLY A 201 -2.25 -39.57 -12.17
C GLY A 201 -1.41 -39.61 -13.44
N THR A 202 -0.58 -38.60 -13.72
CA THR A 202 0.24 -38.51 -14.95
C THR A 202 1.54 -39.33 -14.89
N GLY A 203 1.52 -40.48 -14.21
CA GLY A 203 2.70 -41.33 -14.06
C GLY A 203 3.66 -40.80 -12.99
N THR A 204 3.45 -41.23 -11.75
CA THR A 204 4.54 -41.28 -10.77
C THR A 204 5.43 -42.47 -11.11
N ASP A 205 6.12 -42.39 -12.24
CA ASP A 205 7.42 -43.03 -12.29
C ASP A 205 8.23 -42.27 -11.25
N GLY A 206 8.66 -42.92 -10.17
CA GLY A 206 9.24 -42.31 -8.96
C GLY A 206 10.47 -41.41 -9.14
N ALA A 207 10.73 -40.93 -10.36
CA ALA A 207 11.73 -39.98 -10.78
C ALA A 207 11.19 -38.55 -11.02
N ALA A 208 9.86 -38.34 -11.15
CA ALA A 208 9.30 -37.01 -11.40
C ALA A 208 9.37 -36.11 -10.15
N THR A 209 10.50 -35.42 -10.00
CA THR A 209 10.73 -34.44 -8.94
C THR A 209 10.04 -33.12 -9.29
N LEU A 210 9.40 -32.49 -8.29
CA LEU A 210 8.81 -31.16 -8.48
C LEU A 210 9.95 -30.16 -8.77
N PRO A 211 9.90 -29.40 -9.87
CA PRO A 211 10.95 -28.44 -10.18
C PRO A 211 10.96 -27.29 -9.16
N ASP A 212 12.11 -26.64 -9.01
CA ASP A 212 12.24 -25.45 -8.16
C ASP A 212 11.45 -24.29 -8.77
N GLY A 213 10.36 -23.89 -8.10
CA GLY A 213 9.51 -22.80 -8.53
C GLY A 213 10.22 -21.44 -8.54
N MET A 214 11.22 -21.23 -7.69
CA MET A 214 12.00 -19.98 -7.69
C MET A 214 12.93 -19.90 -8.89
N ALA A 215 13.57 -21.02 -9.26
CA ALA A 215 14.33 -21.12 -10.51
C ALA A 215 13.44 -20.88 -11.74
N LEU A 216 12.22 -21.42 -11.74
CA LEU A 216 11.25 -21.18 -12.82
C LEU A 216 10.78 -19.73 -12.89
N ALA A 217 10.66 -19.03 -11.75
CA ALA A 217 10.35 -17.60 -11.72
C ALA A 217 11.50 -16.77 -12.33
N TYR A 218 12.76 -17.14 -12.04
CA TYR A 218 13.93 -16.51 -12.67
C TYR A 218 13.97 -16.77 -14.18
N GLU A 219 13.74 -18.01 -14.60
CA GLU A 219 13.68 -18.35 -16.02
C GLU A 219 12.58 -17.55 -16.75
N ALA A 220 11.39 -17.43 -16.15
CA ALA A 220 10.29 -16.65 -16.69
C ALA A 220 10.66 -15.16 -16.84
N ALA A 221 11.38 -14.59 -15.87
CA ALA A 221 11.86 -13.21 -15.97
C ALA A 221 12.81 -13.01 -17.16
N LEU A 222 13.71 -13.97 -17.43
CA LEU A 222 14.60 -13.92 -18.59
C LEU A 222 13.85 -14.10 -19.91
N GLN A 223 12.83 -14.97 -19.94
CA GLN A 223 11.97 -15.16 -21.11
C GLN A 223 11.21 -13.88 -21.46
N LEU A 224 10.60 -13.24 -20.45
CA LEU A 224 9.92 -11.95 -20.61
C LEU A 224 10.88 -10.84 -21.08
N GLY A 225 12.11 -10.80 -20.58
CA GLY A 225 13.12 -9.84 -21.04
C GLY A 225 13.51 -10.06 -22.51
N ARG A 226 13.65 -11.31 -22.94
CA ARG A 226 13.93 -11.63 -24.36
C ARG A 226 12.74 -11.34 -25.26
N SER A 227 11.52 -11.70 -24.86
CA SER A 227 10.32 -11.37 -25.66
C SER A 227 10.11 -9.87 -25.76
N GLY A 228 10.36 -9.11 -24.68
CA GLY A 228 10.30 -7.66 -24.70
C GLY A 228 11.27 -7.02 -25.71
N ALA A 229 12.50 -7.56 -25.80
CA ALA A 229 13.49 -7.12 -26.79
C ALA A 229 13.07 -7.44 -28.23
N VAL A 230 12.42 -8.60 -28.44
CA VAL A 230 11.87 -8.97 -29.76
C VAL A 230 10.75 -8.02 -30.16
N GLU A 231 9.81 -7.72 -29.25
CA GLU A 231 8.71 -6.78 -29.52
C GLU A 231 9.22 -5.35 -29.78
N GLU A 232 10.27 -4.91 -29.07
CA GLU A 232 10.91 -3.62 -29.32
C GLU A 232 11.51 -3.55 -30.73
N LEU A 233 12.21 -4.61 -31.15
CA LEU A 233 12.79 -4.71 -32.49
C LEU A 233 11.71 -4.73 -33.58
N MET A 234 10.54 -5.28 -33.28
CA MET A 234 9.37 -5.29 -34.16
C MET A 234 8.58 -3.96 -34.15
N GLY A 235 9.02 -2.97 -33.36
CA GLY A 235 8.38 -1.65 -33.25
C GLY A 235 7.17 -1.62 -32.32
N ASN A 236 6.87 -2.71 -31.62
CA ASN A 236 5.74 -2.83 -30.69
C ASN A 236 6.15 -2.41 -29.26
N LEU A 237 6.27 -1.11 -29.05
CA LEU A 237 6.74 -0.54 -27.78
C LEU A 237 5.81 -0.84 -26.60
N GLY A 238 4.49 -0.98 -26.85
CA GLY A 238 3.51 -1.28 -25.81
C GLY A 238 3.72 -2.67 -25.21
N ALA A 239 3.81 -3.70 -26.06
CA ALA A 239 4.07 -5.07 -25.62
C ALA A 239 5.48 -5.22 -25.01
N SER A 240 6.47 -4.52 -25.56
CA SER A 240 7.82 -4.50 -25.01
C SER A 240 7.84 -3.95 -23.57
N LEU A 241 7.20 -2.80 -23.33
CA LEU A 241 7.12 -2.18 -22.00
C LEU A 241 6.40 -3.08 -20.99
N GLU A 242 5.32 -3.75 -21.41
CA GLU A 242 4.62 -4.72 -20.57
C GLU A 242 5.53 -5.90 -20.20
N ALA A 243 6.22 -6.49 -21.18
CA ALA A 243 7.12 -7.62 -20.96
C ALA A 243 8.29 -7.25 -20.02
N TYR A 244 8.92 -6.10 -20.23
CA TYR A 244 9.96 -5.59 -19.33
C TYR A 244 9.42 -5.29 -17.93
N GLY A 245 8.22 -4.73 -17.80
CA GLY A 245 7.59 -4.47 -16.50
C GLY A 245 7.29 -5.75 -15.71
N ARG A 246 6.83 -6.81 -16.40
CA ARG A 246 6.64 -8.13 -15.79
C ARG A 246 7.98 -8.76 -15.39
N ALA A 247 9.00 -8.68 -16.24
CA ALA A 247 10.35 -9.17 -15.94
C ALA A 247 10.95 -8.47 -14.71
N GLN A 248 10.87 -7.13 -14.66
CA GLN A 248 11.34 -6.33 -13.52
C GLN A 248 10.61 -6.72 -12.23
N THR A 249 9.30 -6.96 -12.30
CA THR A 249 8.50 -7.37 -11.14
C THR A 249 9.03 -8.69 -10.55
N LEU A 250 9.29 -9.69 -11.40
CA LEU A 250 9.85 -10.97 -10.96
C LEU A 250 11.27 -10.82 -10.40
N LEU A 251 12.14 -10.05 -11.06
CA LEU A 251 13.51 -9.83 -10.59
C LEU A 251 13.55 -9.10 -9.25
N MET A 252 12.71 -8.07 -9.06
CA MET A 252 12.61 -7.36 -7.79
C MET A 252 12.17 -8.31 -6.68
N PHE A 253 11.18 -9.17 -6.94
CA PHE A 253 10.74 -10.20 -5.98
C PHE A 253 11.86 -11.17 -5.61
N LEU A 254 12.60 -11.68 -6.59
CA LEU A 254 13.70 -12.61 -6.34
C LEU A 254 14.79 -11.97 -5.45
N LEU A 255 15.07 -10.67 -5.65
CA LEU A 255 16.06 -9.94 -4.87
C LEU A 255 15.57 -9.58 -3.45
N SER A 256 14.32 -9.13 -3.31
CA SER A 256 13.81 -8.63 -2.03
C SER A 256 13.22 -9.72 -1.13
N GLU A 257 12.58 -10.73 -1.72
CA GLU A 257 11.86 -11.77 -1.00
C GLU A 257 12.51 -13.15 -1.15
N GLY A 258 13.29 -13.40 -2.20
CA GLY A 258 13.92 -14.71 -2.46
C GLY A 258 14.56 -15.41 -1.25
N PRO A 259 15.36 -14.73 -0.41
CA PRO A 259 15.96 -15.33 0.78
C PRO A 259 14.93 -15.87 1.79
N SER A 260 13.78 -15.21 1.96
CA SER A 260 12.75 -15.63 2.92
C SER A 260 11.98 -16.85 2.41
N PHE A 261 11.89 -17.02 1.09
CA PHE A 261 11.22 -18.16 0.44
C PHE A 261 12.11 -19.40 0.42
N VAL A 262 13.42 -19.24 0.25
CA VAL A 262 14.39 -20.34 0.29
C VAL A 262 14.64 -20.83 1.73
N ALA A 263 14.75 -19.93 2.70
CA ALA A 263 14.92 -20.29 4.11
C ALA A 263 13.71 -21.07 4.67
N ALA A 264 12.49 -20.76 4.20
CA ALA A 264 11.28 -21.50 4.57
C ALA A 264 11.27 -22.94 4.02
N ALA A 265 11.91 -23.20 2.88
CA ALA A 265 12.04 -24.54 2.32
C ALA A 265 13.08 -25.39 3.06
N GLY A 266 14.19 -24.78 3.50
CA GLY A 266 15.26 -25.47 4.26
C GLY A 266 14.86 -25.90 5.68
N ALA A 267 13.91 -25.20 6.31
CA ALA A 267 13.43 -25.52 7.66
C ALA A 267 12.52 -26.77 7.73
N GLY A 268 12.01 -27.26 6.59
CA GLY A 268 11.10 -28.41 6.53
C GLY A 268 11.77 -29.78 6.37
N VAL A 269 13.06 -29.84 5.99
CA VAL A 269 13.72 -31.10 5.59
C VAL A 269 14.51 -31.76 6.72
N VAL A 270 14.84 -31.05 7.80
CA VAL A 270 15.67 -31.59 8.91
C VAL A 270 14.86 -32.43 9.93
N GLY A 271 13.53 -32.52 9.80
CA GLY A 271 12.66 -33.17 10.79
C GLY A 271 12.21 -34.61 10.50
N ALA A 272 12.51 -35.19 9.34
CA ALA A 272 11.84 -36.43 8.88
C ALA A 272 12.74 -37.65 8.67
N GLY A 273 13.95 -37.68 9.25
CA GLY A 273 14.89 -38.76 8.95
C GLY A 273 15.94 -39.05 10.04
N MET A 274 15.54 -39.33 11.28
CA MET A 274 16.43 -40.02 12.23
C MET A 274 15.71 -40.70 13.40
N ALA A 275 14.75 -41.58 13.11
CA ALA A 275 14.20 -42.50 14.10
C ALA A 275 13.93 -43.86 13.45
N GLY A 276 14.99 -44.64 13.24
CA GLY A 276 14.86 -45.99 12.73
C GLY A 276 16.21 -46.69 12.62
N GLY A 277 16.53 -47.51 13.63
CA GLY A 277 17.52 -48.58 13.47
C GLY A 277 18.65 -48.61 14.50
N ALA A 278 18.37 -49.16 15.67
CA ALA A 278 19.38 -49.91 16.41
C ALA A 278 18.80 -51.30 16.68
N ARG A 279 19.11 -52.25 15.79
CA ARG A 279 19.20 -53.68 16.14
C ARG A 279 20.66 -53.94 16.46
N THR A 280 20.93 -54.33 17.69
CA THR A 280 21.70 -55.53 18.07
C THR A 280 21.25 -55.91 19.46
#